data_AF-A0A1Q6RU18-F1
#
_entry.id   AF-A0A1Q6RU18-F1
#
_cell.length_a   1.000
_cell.length_b   1.000
_cell.length_c   1.000
_cell.angle_alpha   90.00
_cell.angle_beta   90.00
_cell.angle_gamma   90.00
#
_symmetry.space_group_name_H-M   'P 1'
#
loop_
_entity.id
_entity.type
_entity.pdbx_description
1 polymer ?
#
loop_
_entity_poly.entity_id
_entity_poly.type
_entity_poly.pdbx_seq_one_letter_code
_entity_poly.pdbx_strand_id
1 'polypeptide(L)'
;MQVTLILSAVSLAILAVTMYVVVLLIKALRKYIRSEPVRKEKAESARSLGEVLKKRRTACKMTQEFVAETLGVSRQAVSKWESGVSHS
;
A
#
# COMPACT_ATOMS: atom_id res chain seq x y z
N MET A 1 -26.41 17.70 -46.29
CA MET A 1 -25.23 16.81 -46.38
C MET A 1 -24.03 17.33 -45.57
N GLN A 2 -23.62 18.60 -45.70
CA GLN A 2 -22.49 19.12 -44.92
C GLN A 2 -22.76 19.22 -43.40
N VAL A 3 -23.92 19.76 -43.01
CA VAL A 3 -24.28 19.91 -41.58
C VAL A 3 -24.39 18.56 -40.85
N THR A 4 -24.95 17.55 -41.52
CA THR A 4 -25.07 16.18 -40.98
C THR A 4 -23.71 15.52 -40.79
N LEU A 5 -22.74 15.77 -41.68
CA LEU A 5 -21.37 15.29 -41.53
C LEU A 5 -20.67 15.95 -40.33
N ILE A 6 -20.82 17.27 -40.16
CA ILE A 6 -20.25 18.02 -39.03
C ILE A 6 -20.81 17.51 -37.70
N LEU A 7 -22.14 17.35 -37.59
CA LEU A 7 -22.78 16.80 -36.39
C LEU A 7 -22.27 15.40 -36.06
N SER A 8 -22.14 14.52 -37.06
CA SER A 8 -21.62 13.16 -36.84
C SER A 8 -20.16 13.15 -36.35
N ALA A 9 -19.32 14.05 -36.87
CA ALA A 9 -17.93 14.20 -36.44
C ALA A 9 -17.84 14.70 -35.00
N VAL A 10 -18.68 15.67 -34.61
CA VAL A 10 -18.76 16.18 -33.24
C VAL A 10 -19.23 15.09 -32.27
N SER A 11 -20.25 14.32 -32.63
CA SER A 11 -20.72 13.19 -31.82
C SER A 11 -19.63 12.14 -31.62
N LEU A 12 -18.84 11.83 -32.65
CA LEU A 12 -17.72 10.90 -32.56
C LEU A 12 -16.62 11.42 -31.62
N ALA A 13 -16.31 12.71 -31.69
CA ALA A 13 -15.34 13.35 -30.80
C ALA A 13 -15.79 13.29 -29.33
N ILE A 14 -17.08 13.58 -29.07
CA ILE A 14 -17.65 13.48 -27.72
C ILE A 14 -17.55 12.04 -27.22
N LEU A 15 -17.90 11.04 -28.04
CA LEU A 15 -17.77 9.63 -27.68
C LEU A 15 -16.32 9.24 -27.35
N ALA A 16 -15.35 9.70 -28.13
CA ALA A 16 -13.94 9.43 -27.87
C ALA A 16 -13.48 10.03 -26.54
N VAL A 17 -13.89 11.26 -26.23
CA VAL A 17 -13.60 11.93 -24.96
C VAL A 17 -14.26 11.17 -23.79
N THR A 18 -15.53 10.79 -23.92
CA THR A 18 -16.25 10.01 -22.90
C THR A 18 -15.55 8.68 -22.65
N MET A 19 -15.19 7.94 -23.70
CA MET A 19 -14.45 6.68 -23.59
C MET A 19 -13.11 6.88 -22.88
N TYR A 20 -12.37 7.94 -23.24
CA TYR A 20 -11.10 8.26 -22.60
C TYR A 20 -11.25 8.50 -21.09
N VAL A 21 -12.26 9.27 -20.67
CA VAL A 21 -12.55 9.51 -19.25
C VAL A 21 -12.89 8.21 -18.53
N VAL A 22 -13.70 7.33 -19.13
CA VAL A 22 -14.03 6.00 -18.56
C VAL A 22 -12.76 5.17 -18.33
N VAL A 23 -11.84 5.15 -19.31
CA VAL A 23 -10.55 4.44 -19.17
C VAL A 23 -9.73 5.01 -18.00
N LEU A 24 -9.69 6.34 -17.83
CA LEU A 24 -8.99 6.96 -16.71
C LEU A 24 -9.61 6.58 -15.36
N LEU A 25 -10.94 6.57 -15.26
CA LEU A 25 -11.65 6.14 -14.05
C LEU A 25 -11.33 4.68 -13.71
N ILE A 26 -11.36 3.77 -14.70
CA ILE A 26 -11.00 2.35 -14.48
C ILE A 26 -9.55 2.24 -13.98
N LYS A 27 -8.61 2.97 -14.57
CA LYS A 27 -7.19 2.96 -14.14
C LYS A 27 -7.05 3.48 -12.72
N ALA A 28 -7.75 4.57 -12.36
CA ALA A 28 -7.73 5.14 -11.02
C ALA A 28 -8.33 4.18 -9.98
N LEU A 29 -9.51 3.60 -10.28
CA LEU A 29 -10.17 2.63 -9.42
C LEU A 29 -9.33 1.36 -9.25
N ARG A 30 -8.74 0.83 -10.33
CA ARG A 30 -7.83 -0.32 -10.24
C ARG A 30 -6.62 -0.01 -9.37
N LYS A 31 -6.04 1.20 -9.50
CA LYS A 31 -4.92 1.63 -8.65
C LYS A 31 -5.35 1.71 -7.18
N TYR A 32 -6.51 2.29 -6.90
CA TYR A 32 -7.07 2.42 -5.55
C TYR A 32 -7.35 1.05 -4.91
N ILE A 33 -8.12 0.20 -5.59
CA ILE A 33 -8.50 -1.15 -5.14
C ILE A 33 -7.27 -2.06 -5.01
N ARG A 34 -6.20 -1.87 -5.79
CA ARG A 34 -4.95 -2.64 -5.61
C ARG A 34 -4.09 -2.11 -4.46
N SER A 35 -4.18 -0.82 -4.14
CA SER A 35 -3.38 -0.19 -3.09
C SER A 35 -3.89 -0.46 -1.67
N GLU A 36 -5.21 -0.61 -1.48
CA GLU A 36 -5.80 -0.96 -0.18
C GLU A 36 -5.45 -2.36 0.35
N PRO A 37 -5.63 -3.47 -0.40
CA PRO A 37 -5.34 -4.81 0.08
C PRO A 37 -3.85 -4.99 0.31
N VAL A 38 -2.99 -4.43 -0.54
CA VAL A 38 -1.53 -4.46 -0.33
C VAL A 38 -1.13 -3.74 0.96
N ARG A 39 -1.82 -2.66 1.34
CA ARG A 39 -1.56 -1.97 2.61
C ARG A 39 -2.04 -2.80 3.81
N LYS A 40 -3.20 -3.45 3.70
CA LYS A 40 -3.73 -4.33 4.76
C LYS A 40 -2.87 -5.59 4.93
N GLU A 41 -2.47 -6.22 3.83
CA GLU A 41 -1.62 -7.42 3.82
C GLU A 41 -0.23 -7.11 4.40
N LYS A 42 0.38 -5.97 4.03
CA LYS A 42 1.65 -5.53 4.65
C LYS A 42 1.50 -5.24 6.14
N ALA A 43 0.38 -4.66 6.57
CA ALA A 43 0.14 -4.39 7.98
C ALA A 43 -0.08 -5.68 8.79
N GLU A 44 -0.81 -6.66 8.24
CA GLU A 44 -1.00 -7.97 8.86
C GLU A 44 0.30 -8.79 8.89
N SER A 45 1.07 -8.79 7.79
CA SER A 45 2.37 -9.45 7.74
C SER A 45 3.40 -8.80 8.66
N ALA A 46 3.37 -7.48 8.84
CA ALA A 46 4.24 -6.80 9.80
C ALA A 46 3.82 -7.10 11.26
N ARG A 47 2.51 -7.20 11.54
CA ARG A 47 2.00 -7.64 12.85
C ARG A 47 2.46 -9.05 13.17
N SER A 48 2.34 -9.99 12.23
CA SER A 48 2.79 -11.37 12.45
C SER A 48 4.30 -11.46 12.69
N LEU A 49 5.12 -10.71 11.93
CA LEU A 49 6.57 -10.66 12.14
C LEU A 49 6.96 -10.04 13.48
N GLY A 50 6.35 -8.92 13.87
CA GLY A 50 6.62 -8.25 15.15
C GLY A 50 6.26 -9.12 16.37
N GLU A 51 5.11 -9.80 16.30
CA GLU A 51 4.70 -10.76 17.34
C GLU A 51 5.63 -11.98 17.42
N VAL A 52 6.05 -12.52 16.26
CA VAL A 52 7.02 -13.63 16.21
C VAL A 52 8.36 -13.19 16.81
N LEU A 53 8.82 -11.98 16.49
CA LEU A 53 10.08 -11.43 17.01
C LEU A 53 10.02 -11.30 18.54
N LYS A 54 8.93 -10.70 19.05
CA LYS A 54 8.70 -10.54 20.49
C LYS A 54 8.63 -11.89 21.21
N LYS A 55 7.90 -12.85 20.63
CA LYS A 55 7.77 -14.21 21.19
C LYS A 55 9.10 -14.95 21.25
N ARG A 56 9.93 -14.82 20.20
CA ARG A 56 11.27 -15.43 20.17
C ARG A 56 12.17 -14.80 21.23
N ARG A 57 12.16 -13.47 21.35
CA ARG A 57 12.93 -12.74 22.36
C ARG A 57 12.56 -13.16 23.79
N THR A 58 11.27 -13.22 24.11
CA THR A 58 10.80 -13.62 25.45
C THR A 58 11.07 -15.09 25.73
N ALA A 59 10.93 -15.98 24.75
CA ALA A 59 11.30 -17.39 24.87
C ALA A 59 12.80 -17.57 25.17
N CYS A 60 13.65 -16.73 24.56
CA CYS A 60 15.08 -16.68 24.83
C CYS A 60 15.46 -15.87 26.09
N LYS A 61 14.47 -15.35 26.86
CA LYS A 61 14.66 -14.51 28.06
C LYS A 61 15.55 -13.28 27.82
N MET A 62 15.51 -12.72 26.62
CA MET A 62 16.30 -11.55 26.24
C MET A 62 15.51 -10.24 26.43
N THR A 63 16.21 -9.15 26.74
CA THR A 63 15.62 -7.80 26.79
C THR A 63 15.74 -7.12 25.43
N GLN A 64 14.94 -6.08 25.17
CA GLN A 64 15.06 -5.34 23.90
C GLN A 64 16.41 -4.63 23.80
N GLU A 65 16.94 -4.20 24.94
CA GLU A 65 18.25 -3.57 25.12
C GLU A 65 19.36 -4.54 24.73
N PHE A 66 19.30 -5.77 25.21
CA PHE A 66 20.28 -6.81 24.89
C PHE A 66 20.27 -7.19 23.41
N VAL A 67 19.08 -7.35 22.81
CA VAL A 67 18.94 -7.62 21.38
C VAL A 67 19.45 -6.45 20.54
N ALA A 68 19.18 -5.22 20.96
CA ALA A 68 19.63 -4.02 20.28
C ALA A 68 21.16 -3.89 20.30
N GLU A 69 21.79 -4.12 21.45
CA GLU A 69 23.25 -4.12 21.61
C GLU A 69 23.90 -5.19 20.72
N THR A 70 23.36 -6.42 20.74
CA THR A 70 23.87 -7.54 19.93
C THR A 70 23.77 -7.27 18.43
N LEU A 71 22.71 -6.60 17.98
CA LEU A 71 22.47 -6.28 16.57
C LEU A 71 23.08 -4.94 16.13
N GLY A 72 23.68 -4.17 17.04
CA GLY A 72 24.23 -2.84 16.74
C GLY A 72 23.17 -1.81 16.34
N VAL A 73 21.94 -1.95 16.84
CA VAL A 73 20.83 -1.02 16.55
C VAL A 73 20.36 -0.36 17.84
N SER A 74 19.51 0.67 17.73
CA SER A 74 18.90 1.28 18.92
C SER A 74 17.82 0.37 19.52
N ARG A 75 17.65 0.40 20.84
CA ARG A 75 16.51 -0.24 21.53
C ARG A 75 15.16 0.23 20.98
N GLN A 76 15.08 1.50 20.59
CA GLN A 76 13.92 2.08 19.90
C GLN A 76 13.60 1.37 18.58
N ALA A 77 14.62 0.94 17.81
CA ALA A 77 14.42 0.19 16.58
C ALA A 77 13.80 -1.19 16.86
N VAL A 78 14.30 -1.91 17.87
CA VAL A 78 13.74 -3.21 18.29
C VAL A 78 12.29 -3.05 18.77
N SER A 79 11.99 -2.00 19.54
CA SER A 79 10.61 -1.68 19.97
C SER A 79 9.67 -1.43 18.79
N LYS A 80 10.13 -0.69 17.77
CA LYS A 80 9.36 -0.45 16.53
C LYS A 80 9.13 -1.74 15.73
N TRP A 81 10.12 -2.62 15.64
CA TRP A 81 9.98 -3.92 14.98
C TRP A 81 8.95 -4.81 15.67
N GLU A 82 8.99 -4.90 17.01
CA GLU A 82 8.05 -5.73 17.79
C GLU A 82 6.61 -5.17 17.81
N SER A 83 6.44 -3.85 17.64
CA SER A 83 5.13 -3.20 17.63
C SER A 83 4.53 -3.03 16.23
N GLY A 84 5.28 -3.35 15.18
CA GLY A 84 4.84 -3.18 13.79
C GLY A 84 4.66 -1.71 13.37
N VAL A 85 5.13 -0.75 14.17
CA VAL A 85 5.05 0.68 13.87
C VAL A 85 6.15 1.02 12.87
N SER A 86 5.84 0.81 11.60
CA SER A 86 6.62 1.34 10.48
C SER A 86 6.30 2.83 10.36
N HIS A 87 7.10 3.65 11.05
CA HIS A 87 7.07 5.12 11.08
C HIS A 87 6.04 5.78 12.01
N SER A 88 6.53 6.77 12.77
CA SER A 88 5.78 7.97 13.14
C SER A 88 5.48 8.79 11.89
#